data_AF-A0A662IIG9-F1
#
_entry.id   AF-A0A662IIG9-F1
#
_cell.length_a   1.000
_cell.length_b   1.000
_cell.length_c   1.000
_cell.angle_alpha   90.00
_cell.angle_beta   90.00
_cell.angle_gamma   90.00
#
_symmetry.space_group_name_H-M   'P 1'
#
loop_
_entity.id
_entity.type
_entity.pdbx_description
1 polymer ?
#
loop_
_entity_poly.entity_id
_entity_poly.type
_entity_poly.pdbx_seq_one_letter_code
_entity_poly.pdbx_strand_id
1 'polypeptide(L)'
;SPNGALKALKRARQEGLIDHIGITIHRDIDVMRMAIESGEFETIMLAYNPLDPEGVEREGILKLAKEYGIGVIIMKPLSGGQLVLHETEMGRVGNDPLVRYCLRYILSKDTVDTVIPGMRRMEELEENVLVADMPPLTDKEKEELFRLIGSLGKSFRYGQMCLRCEYCLPCPQGIRIPDVFRAYDMYVGYPDEVKHLALRLYEALEVKPEACIKCGTCMKRCPAGINIPEKLREVAEVLEKAIQQEKSLS
;
A
#
# COMPACT_ATOMS: atom_id res chain seq x y z
N SER A 1 -2.54 6.00 25.05
CA SER A 1 -1.79 6.44 26.25
C SER A 1 -1.97 7.94 26.45
N PRO A 2 -2.12 8.45 27.68
CA PRO A 2 -2.20 9.88 27.99
C PRO A 2 -0.99 10.70 27.50
N ASN A 3 0.14 10.04 27.23
CA ASN A 3 1.36 10.65 26.67
C ASN A 3 1.70 10.08 25.27
N GLY A 4 0.70 9.63 24.51
CA GLY A 4 0.89 9.05 23.17
C GLY A 4 0.99 10.09 22.05
N ALA A 5 1.11 9.60 20.81
CA ALA A 5 1.27 10.42 19.61
C ALA A 5 0.22 11.53 19.45
N LEU A 6 -1.05 11.25 19.75
CA LEU A 6 -2.13 12.23 19.64
C LEU A 6 -1.90 13.48 20.52
N LYS A 7 -1.34 13.33 21.73
CA LYS A 7 -1.01 14.47 22.59
C LYS A 7 0.09 15.34 21.97
N ALA A 8 1.09 14.72 21.35
CA ALA A 8 2.14 15.44 20.64
C ALA A 8 1.58 16.20 19.43
N LEU A 9 0.67 15.59 18.67
CA LEU A 9 -0.01 16.25 17.54
C LEU A 9 -0.87 17.43 18.00
N LYS A 10 -1.66 17.27 19.08
CA LYS A 10 -2.45 18.37 19.65
C LYS A 10 -1.57 19.55 20.11
N ARG A 11 -0.42 19.26 20.71
CA ARG A 11 0.56 20.29 21.07
C ARG A 11 1.14 20.98 19.83
N ALA A 12 1.53 20.22 18.81
CA ALA A 12 2.03 20.78 17.56
C ALA A 12 1.00 21.71 16.89
N ARG A 13 -0.30 21.37 16.94
CA ARG A 13 -1.38 22.25 16.46
C ARG A 13 -1.50 23.53 17.30
N GLN A 14 -1.44 23.42 18.62
CA GLN A 14 -1.47 24.59 19.53
C GLN A 14 -0.28 25.53 19.31
N GLU A 15 0.88 24.98 18.98
CA GLU A 15 2.11 25.73 18.66
C GLU A 15 2.11 26.26 17.21
N GLY A 16 1.07 25.98 16.41
CA GLY A 16 0.95 26.44 15.02
C GLY A 16 1.87 25.72 14.02
N LEU A 17 2.39 24.54 14.37
CA LEU A 17 3.26 23.74 13.50
C LEU A 17 2.49 22.92 12.47
N ILE A 18 1.22 22.60 12.76
CA ILE A 18 0.31 21.88 11.89
C ILE A 18 -1.09 22.49 12.01
N ASP A 19 -1.85 22.47 10.93
CA ASP A 19 -3.21 23.01 10.91
C ASP A 19 -4.26 21.96 11.30
N HIS A 20 -4.11 20.73 10.80
CA HIS A 20 -5.11 19.66 10.91
C HIS A 20 -4.50 18.36 11.44
N ILE A 21 -5.32 17.56 12.13
CA ILE A 21 -4.92 16.24 12.64
C ILE A 21 -5.75 15.15 11.95
N GLY A 22 -5.09 14.25 11.24
CA GLY A 22 -5.70 13.07 10.62
C GLY A 22 -5.14 11.76 11.14
N ILE A 23 -5.77 10.64 10.75
CA ILE A 23 -5.30 9.30 11.07
C ILE A 23 -5.33 8.39 9.84
N THR A 24 -4.48 7.37 9.81
CA THR A 24 -4.47 6.32 8.80
C THR A 24 -4.59 4.98 9.48
N ILE A 25 -5.47 4.10 8.98
CA ILE A 25 -5.70 2.77 9.56
C ILE A 25 -5.75 1.73 8.43
N HIS A 26 -5.22 0.54 8.73
CA HIS A 26 -5.31 -0.63 7.86
C HIS A 26 -6.09 -1.74 8.54
N ARG A 27 -7.05 -2.34 7.82
CA ARG A 27 -7.74 -3.62 8.07
C ARG A 27 -8.55 -3.81 9.35
N ASP A 28 -8.32 -2.98 10.36
CA ASP A 28 -9.00 -3.09 11.64
C ASP A 28 -10.25 -2.19 11.63
N ILE A 29 -11.38 -2.80 11.25
CA ILE A 29 -12.68 -2.13 11.12
C ILE A 29 -13.12 -1.51 12.45
N ASP A 30 -12.89 -2.19 13.57
CA ASP A 30 -13.29 -1.69 14.89
C ASP A 30 -12.43 -0.49 15.29
N VAL A 31 -11.13 -0.52 15.01
CA VAL A 31 -10.26 0.65 15.23
C VAL A 31 -10.63 1.80 14.29
N MET A 32 -11.06 1.54 13.06
CA MET A 32 -11.58 2.59 12.16
C MET A 32 -12.83 3.25 12.75
N ARG A 33 -13.81 2.48 13.25
CA ARG A 33 -15.00 3.01 13.93
C ARG A 33 -14.62 3.83 15.16
N MET A 34 -13.78 3.27 16.03
CA MET A 34 -13.30 3.95 17.23
C MET A 34 -12.61 5.28 16.92
N ALA A 35 -11.80 5.33 15.85
CA ALA A 35 -11.14 6.56 15.44
C ALA A 35 -12.14 7.61 14.95
N ILE A 36 -13.14 7.21 14.16
CA ILE A 36 -14.18 8.12 13.66
C ILE A 36 -15.03 8.65 14.83
N GLU A 37 -15.51 7.77 15.69
CA GLU A 37 -16.40 8.10 16.81
C GLU A 37 -15.70 8.89 17.92
N SER A 38 -14.36 8.87 17.97
CA SER A 38 -13.59 9.59 18.99
C SER A 38 -13.71 11.12 18.89
N GLY A 39 -14.02 11.65 17.71
CA GLY A 39 -14.01 13.10 17.44
C GLY A 39 -12.61 13.75 17.48
N GLU A 40 -11.55 12.94 17.48
CA GLU A 40 -10.17 13.42 17.62
C GLU A 40 -9.48 13.77 16.29
N PHE A 41 -10.06 13.34 15.16
CA PHE A 41 -9.46 13.43 13.84
C PHE A 41 -10.37 14.14 12.85
N GLU A 42 -9.79 15.01 12.04
CA GLU A 42 -10.46 15.77 10.98
C GLU A 42 -10.46 15.02 9.65
N THR A 43 -9.51 14.10 9.45
CA THR A 43 -9.44 13.21 8.29
C THR A 43 -9.10 11.77 8.68
N ILE A 44 -9.61 10.82 7.89
CA ILE A 44 -9.22 9.41 7.95
C ILE A 44 -8.75 8.95 6.57
N MET A 45 -7.56 8.36 6.53
CA MET A 45 -6.98 7.77 5.33
C MET A 45 -7.16 6.25 5.35
N LEU A 46 -7.83 5.72 4.32
CA LEU A 46 -8.29 4.33 4.24
C LEU A 46 -7.81 3.66 2.95
N ALA A 47 -7.49 2.37 3.01
CA ALA A 47 -7.18 1.62 1.81
C ALA A 47 -8.47 1.10 1.16
N TYR A 48 -8.80 1.68 0.00
CA TYR A 48 -10.03 1.37 -0.72
C TYR A 48 -9.78 1.39 -2.23
N ASN A 49 -10.46 0.49 -2.93
CA ASN A 49 -10.53 0.40 -4.38
C ASN A 49 -11.78 -0.42 -4.75
N PRO A 50 -12.13 -0.62 -6.04
CA PRO A 50 -13.37 -1.32 -6.43
C PRO A 50 -13.55 -2.74 -5.87
N LEU A 51 -12.49 -3.36 -5.33
CA LEU A 51 -12.55 -4.68 -4.71
C LEU A 51 -12.82 -4.64 -3.19
N ASP A 52 -12.88 -3.44 -2.60
CA ASP A 52 -13.07 -3.19 -1.18
C ASP A 52 -12.31 -4.16 -0.26
N PRO A 53 -10.98 -4.18 -0.37
CA PRO A 53 -10.19 -5.29 0.13
C PRO A 53 -9.97 -5.26 1.64
N GLU A 54 -10.21 -4.11 2.29
CA GLU A 54 -10.22 -3.98 3.74
C GLU A 54 -11.65 -3.90 4.30
N GLY A 55 -12.68 -4.03 3.46
CA GLY A 55 -14.09 -4.02 3.87
C GLY A 55 -14.62 -2.64 4.28
N VAL A 56 -13.96 -1.54 3.91
CA VAL A 56 -14.32 -0.21 4.41
C VAL A 56 -15.66 0.29 3.86
N GLU A 57 -16.03 -0.09 2.64
CA GLU A 57 -17.36 0.22 2.12
C GLU A 57 -18.40 -0.78 2.64
N ARG A 58 -18.09 -2.08 2.56
CA ARG A 58 -18.98 -3.16 2.99
C ARG A 58 -19.40 -3.05 4.45
N GLU A 59 -18.48 -2.67 5.32
CA GLU A 59 -18.69 -2.54 6.76
C GLU A 59 -19.20 -1.14 7.17
N GLY A 60 -19.45 -0.27 6.18
CA GLY A 60 -20.06 1.06 6.37
C GLY A 60 -19.12 2.15 6.87
N ILE A 61 -17.79 1.94 6.86
CA ILE A 61 -16.81 2.93 7.37
C ILE A 61 -16.83 4.22 6.56
N LEU A 62 -16.94 4.16 5.23
CA LEU A 62 -17.01 5.38 4.39
C LEU A 62 -18.25 6.23 4.74
N LYS A 63 -19.39 5.56 4.95
CA LYS A 63 -20.65 6.22 5.34
C LYS A 63 -20.54 6.82 6.74
N LEU A 64 -19.96 6.08 7.68
CA LEU A 64 -19.76 6.52 9.06
C LEU A 64 -18.85 7.77 9.12
N ALA A 65 -17.75 7.79 8.37
CA ALA A 65 -16.86 8.94 8.31
C ALA A 65 -17.62 10.21 7.84
N LYS A 66 -18.43 10.08 6.80
CA LYS A 66 -19.28 11.18 6.31
C LYS A 66 -20.31 11.63 7.34
N GLU A 67 -20.96 10.70 8.05
CA GLU A 67 -21.94 11.03 9.10
C GLU A 67 -21.32 11.83 10.26
N TYR A 68 -20.04 11.59 10.57
CA TYR A 68 -19.28 12.33 11.58
C TYR A 68 -18.55 13.57 11.04
N GLY A 69 -18.69 13.87 9.74
CA GLY A 69 -18.04 15.02 9.11
C GLY A 69 -16.50 14.90 9.00
N ILE A 70 -15.98 13.67 8.95
CA ILE A 70 -14.54 13.41 8.78
C ILE A 70 -14.21 13.32 7.30
N GLY A 71 -13.18 14.03 6.87
CA GLY A 71 -12.69 13.96 5.50
C GLY A 71 -12.04 12.60 5.19
N VAL A 72 -12.41 11.99 4.07
CA VAL A 72 -11.96 10.67 3.65
C VAL A 72 -10.92 10.77 2.54
N ILE A 73 -9.71 10.26 2.84
CA ILE A 73 -8.59 10.18 1.90
C ILE A 73 -8.40 8.72 1.50
N ILE A 74 -8.51 8.41 0.20
CA ILE A 74 -8.31 7.04 -0.27
C ILE A 74 -6.86 6.78 -0.67
N MET A 75 -6.21 5.86 0.04
CA MET A 75 -4.90 5.32 -0.31
C MET A 75 -5.00 3.97 -1.01
N LYS A 76 -3.94 3.59 -1.73
CA LYS A 76 -3.85 2.35 -2.52
C LYS A 76 -5.03 2.13 -3.49
N PRO A 77 -5.47 3.16 -4.22
CA PRO A 77 -6.58 3.03 -5.16
C PRO A 77 -6.31 2.01 -6.28
N LEU A 78 -5.03 1.78 -6.59
CA LEU A 78 -4.56 0.85 -7.63
C LEU A 78 -3.91 -0.43 -7.07
N SER A 79 -4.14 -0.75 -5.79
CA SER A 79 -3.59 -1.96 -5.13
C SER A 79 -2.05 -2.10 -5.27
N GLY A 80 -1.33 -0.99 -5.17
CA GLY A 80 0.13 -1.00 -5.33
C GLY A 80 0.61 -1.33 -6.74
N GLY A 81 -0.18 -0.97 -7.76
CA GLY A 81 0.12 -1.24 -9.17
C GLY A 81 -0.40 -2.58 -9.68
N GLN A 82 -1.27 -3.27 -8.93
CA GLN A 82 -1.91 -4.51 -9.36
C GLN A 82 -3.23 -4.29 -10.12
N LEU A 83 -3.83 -3.10 -10.00
CA LEU A 83 -5.01 -2.71 -10.79
C LEU A 83 -4.57 -1.90 -12.01
N VAL A 84 -3.74 -2.53 -12.84
CA VAL A 84 -3.27 -2.04 -14.15
C VAL A 84 -3.34 -3.20 -15.12
N LEU A 85 -3.48 -2.92 -16.42
CA LEU A 85 -3.41 -3.94 -17.45
C LEU A 85 -1.99 -4.48 -17.63
N HIS A 86 -1.87 -5.66 -18.21
CA HIS A 86 -0.59 -6.34 -18.37
C HIS A 86 0.40 -5.53 -19.22
N GLU A 87 -0.08 -4.81 -20.23
CA GLU A 87 0.74 -3.89 -21.02
C GLU A 87 1.36 -2.81 -20.15
N THR A 88 0.57 -2.28 -19.21
CA THR A 88 1.02 -1.26 -18.25
C THR A 88 2.03 -1.82 -17.26
N GLU A 89 1.79 -3.03 -16.77
CA GLU A 89 2.73 -3.79 -15.94
C GLU A 89 4.07 -4.01 -16.67
N MET A 90 4.04 -4.30 -17.97
CA MET A 90 5.23 -4.47 -18.82
C MET A 90 5.91 -3.15 -19.22
N GLY A 91 5.41 -2.01 -18.72
CA GLY A 91 6.05 -0.71 -18.89
C GLY A 91 5.47 0.17 -20.00
N ARG A 92 4.32 -0.18 -20.60
CA ARG A 92 3.54 0.78 -21.38
C ARG A 92 2.94 1.80 -20.43
N VAL A 93 3.22 3.08 -20.61
CA VAL A 93 2.80 4.11 -19.65
C VAL A 93 1.74 4.99 -20.29
N GLY A 94 0.73 5.36 -19.49
CA GLY A 94 -0.31 6.28 -19.89
C GLY A 94 -1.46 5.61 -20.67
N ASN A 95 -2.67 6.09 -20.36
CA ASN A 95 -3.93 5.71 -20.99
C ASN A 95 -4.37 4.28 -20.69
N ASP A 96 -4.13 3.80 -19.47
CA ASP A 96 -4.67 2.54 -18.98
C ASP A 96 -6.15 2.73 -18.56
N PRO A 97 -7.11 2.12 -19.29
CA PRO A 97 -8.52 2.27 -18.96
C PRO A 97 -8.86 1.74 -17.56
N LEU A 98 -8.16 0.69 -17.09
CA LEU A 98 -8.39 0.15 -15.75
C LEU A 98 -7.98 1.16 -14.67
N VAL A 99 -6.85 1.83 -14.83
CA VAL A 99 -6.40 2.90 -13.91
C VAL A 99 -7.45 4.00 -13.83
N ARG A 100 -7.87 4.54 -14.99
CA ARG A 100 -8.87 5.61 -15.04
C ARG A 100 -10.20 5.18 -14.45
N TYR A 101 -10.65 3.96 -14.72
CA TYR A 101 -11.90 3.46 -14.16
C TYR A 101 -11.82 3.23 -12.66
N CYS A 102 -10.72 2.69 -12.12
CA CYS A 102 -10.55 2.55 -10.67
C CYS A 102 -10.62 3.91 -9.96
N LEU A 103 -9.91 4.92 -10.48
CA LEU A 103 -9.89 6.25 -9.88
C LEU A 103 -11.26 6.96 -10.01
N ARG A 104 -11.90 6.93 -11.18
CA ARG A 104 -13.25 7.48 -11.38
C ARG A 104 -14.29 6.76 -10.51
N TYR A 105 -14.17 5.45 -10.33
CA TYR A 105 -15.06 4.69 -9.45
C TYR A 105 -14.96 5.18 -8.00
N ILE A 106 -13.75 5.37 -7.51
CA ILE A 106 -13.49 5.86 -6.15
C ILE A 106 -14.02 7.30 -5.99
N LEU A 107 -13.68 8.19 -6.93
CA LEU A 107 -14.12 9.59 -6.91
C LEU A 107 -15.64 9.77 -7.12
N SER A 108 -16.33 8.76 -7.67
CA SER A 108 -17.79 8.79 -7.78
C SER A 108 -18.52 8.60 -6.44
N LYS A 109 -17.81 8.21 -5.38
CA LYS A 109 -18.38 8.05 -4.04
C LYS A 109 -18.51 9.40 -3.39
N ASP A 110 -19.73 9.76 -3.02
CA ASP A 110 -20.04 10.99 -2.28
C ASP A 110 -19.47 11.01 -0.84
N THR A 111 -18.91 9.89 -0.39
CA THR A 111 -18.24 9.67 0.89
C THR A 111 -16.71 9.81 0.80
N VAL A 112 -16.16 10.09 -0.39
CA VAL A 112 -14.73 10.25 -0.61
C VAL A 112 -14.42 11.69 -1.00
N ASP A 113 -13.50 12.33 -0.26
CA ASP A 113 -13.08 13.70 -0.52
C ASP A 113 -11.88 13.77 -1.47
N THR A 114 -10.97 12.80 -1.39
CA THR A 114 -9.82 12.74 -2.30
C THR A 114 -9.22 11.33 -2.39
N VAL A 115 -8.42 11.12 -3.43
CA VAL A 115 -7.69 9.88 -3.69
C VAL A 115 -6.23 10.19 -3.96
N ILE A 116 -5.32 9.38 -3.41
CA ILE A 116 -3.87 9.53 -3.59
C ILE A 116 -3.29 8.33 -4.36
N PRO A 117 -3.43 8.28 -5.70
CA PRO A 117 -2.77 7.26 -6.50
C PRO A 117 -1.26 7.37 -6.39
N GLY A 118 -0.57 6.24 -6.42
CA GLY A 118 0.89 6.20 -6.52
C GLY A 118 1.34 6.28 -7.98
N MET A 119 2.49 6.87 -8.21
CA MET A 119 3.10 7.00 -9.55
C MET A 119 4.63 6.95 -9.45
N ARG A 120 5.27 6.48 -10.51
CA ARG A 120 6.72 6.39 -10.70
C ARG A 120 7.18 7.16 -11.94
N ARG A 121 6.25 7.54 -12.83
CA ARG A 121 6.55 8.23 -14.10
C ARG A 121 5.61 9.42 -14.33
N MET A 122 6.05 10.35 -15.17
CA MET A 122 5.29 11.59 -15.45
C MET A 122 3.97 11.32 -16.16
N GLU A 123 3.94 10.34 -17.05
CA GLU A 123 2.74 9.97 -17.80
C GLU A 123 1.65 9.40 -16.89
N GLU A 124 2.05 8.70 -15.81
CA GLU A 124 1.13 8.23 -14.76
C GLU A 124 0.57 9.40 -13.94
N LEU A 125 1.39 10.42 -13.64
CA LEU A 125 0.93 11.65 -12.99
C LEU A 125 -0.10 12.37 -13.86
N GLU A 126 0.22 12.58 -15.13
CA GLU A 126 -0.68 13.23 -16.09
C GLU A 126 -2.00 12.47 -16.21
N GLU A 127 -1.96 11.14 -16.34
CA GLU A 127 -3.16 10.30 -16.36
C GLU A 127 -3.98 10.40 -15.06
N ASN A 128 -3.32 10.34 -13.90
CA ASN A 128 -3.99 10.43 -12.60
C ASN A 128 -4.70 11.77 -12.42
N VAL A 129 -4.06 12.88 -12.83
CA VAL A 129 -4.63 14.24 -12.72
C VAL A 129 -5.82 14.41 -13.65
N LEU A 130 -5.71 13.93 -14.90
CA LEU A 130 -6.80 14.03 -15.89
C LEU A 130 -8.10 13.38 -15.41
N VAL A 131 -8.03 12.34 -14.58
CA VAL A 131 -9.21 11.69 -14.02
C VAL A 131 -10.06 12.63 -13.16
N ALA A 132 -9.47 13.62 -12.48
CA ALA A 132 -10.21 14.55 -11.65
C ALA A 132 -11.22 15.40 -12.45
N ASP A 133 -10.93 15.65 -13.72
CA ASP A 133 -11.78 16.43 -14.63
C ASP A 133 -12.77 15.57 -15.44
N MET A 134 -12.72 14.24 -15.27
CA MET A 134 -13.60 13.32 -16.00
C MET A 134 -14.97 13.19 -15.34
N PRO A 135 -16.04 12.96 -16.13
CA PRO A 135 -17.35 12.68 -15.57
C PRO A 135 -17.35 11.36 -14.78
N PRO A 136 -18.31 11.15 -13.86
CA PRO A 136 -18.52 9.85 -13.22
C PRO A 136 -18.65 8.71 -14.24
N LEU A 137 -18.36 7.48 -13.82
CA LEU A 137 -18.50 6.32 -14.69
C LEU A 137 -19.96 6.12 -15.10
N THR A 138 -20.17 5.89 -16.38
CA THR A 138 -21.42 5.31 -16.90
C THR A 138 -21.55 3.86 -16.45
N ASP A 139 -22.77 3.31 -16.46
CA ASP A 139 -22.97 1.92 -16.05
C ASP A 139 -22.23 0.93 -16.96
N LYS A 140 -22.12 1.22 -18.26
CA LYS A 140 -21.29 0.44 -19.20
C LYS A 140 -19.81 0.46 -18.83
N GLU A 141 -19.28 1.61 -18.41
CA GLU A 141 -17.89 1.72 -17.96
C GLU A 141 -17.66 1.02 -16.62
N LYS A 142 -18.66 1.01 -15.72
CA LYS A 142 -18.60 0.22 -14.48
C LYS A 142 -18.58 -1.28 -14.78
N GLU A 143 -19.40 -1.76 -15.72
CA GLU A 143 -19.37 -3.15 -16.18
C GLU A 143 -18.01 -3.51 -16.80
N GLU A 144 -17.48 -2.61 -17.63
CA GLU A 144 -16.13 -2.73 -18.20
C GLU A 144 -15.05 -2.82 -17.12
N LEU A 145 -15.08 -1.94 -16.12
CA LEU A 145 -14.16 -1.96 -14.99
C LEU A 145 -14.11 -3.34 -14.33
N PHE A 146 -15.26 -3.89 -13.94
CA PHE A 146 -15.29 -5.18 -13.25
C PHE A 146 -14.88 -6.34 -14.15
N ARG A 147 -15.15 -6.26 -15.46
CA ARG A 147 -14.64 -7.25 -16.43
C ARG A 147 -13.13 -7.17 -16.61
N LEU A 148 -12.55 -5.97 -16.70
CA LEU A 148 -11.09 -5.79 -16.77
C LEU A 148 -10.41 -6.33 -15.51
N ILE A 149 -10.95 -6.02 -14.32
CA ILE A 149 -10.48 -6.61 -13.07
C ILE A 149 -10.56 -8.14 -13.10
N GLY A 150 -11.67 -8.70 -13.57
CA GLY A 150 -11.83 -10.15 -13.72
C GLY A 150 -10.82 -10.77 -14.69
N SER A 151 -10.40 -10.03 -15.72
CA SER A 151 -9.42 -10.47 -16.72
C SER A 151 -7.99 -10.53 -16.20
N LEU A 152 -7.67 -9.81 -15.11
CA LEU A 152 -6.36 -9.88 -14.46
C LEU A 152 -6.08 -11.28 -13.89
N GLY A 153 -7.11 -12.08 -13.61
CA GLY A 153 -6.96 -13.47 -13.16
C GLY A 153 -6.33 -13.64 -11.76
N LYS A 154 -5.82 -14.84 -11.46
CA LYS A 154 -5.24 -15.24 -10.16
C LYS A 154 -3.91 -14.53 -9.79
N SER A 155 -3.38 -13.67 -10.65
CA SER A 155 -2.20 -12.84 -10.34
C SER A 155 -2.55 -11.66 -9.44
N PHE A 156 -3.83 -11.27 -9.36
CA PHE A 156 -4.27 -10.24 -8.43
C PHE A 156 -4.15 -10.73 -6.97
N ARG A 157 -3.14 -10.21 -6.26
CA ARG A 157 -2.83 -10.55 -4.87
C ARG A 157 -2.85 -9.30 -4.00
N TYR A 158 -4.03 -8.71 -3.80
CA TYR A 158 -4.18 -7.65 -2.81
C TYR A 158 -3.63 -8.17 -1.46
N GLY A 159 -2.67 -7.46 -0.89
CA GLY A 159 -2.08 -7.82 0.40
C GLY A 159 -0.82 -8.71 0.39
N GLN A 160 -0.18 -8.98 -0.75
CA GLN A 160 1.09 -9.72 -0.72
C GLN A 160 2.36 -8.84 -0.86
N MET A 161 2.21 -7.52 -0.83
CA MET A 161 3.34 -6.58 -0.85
C MET A 161 3.60 -5.99 0.53
N CYS A 162 4.86 -5.95 0.95
CA CYS A 162 5.23 -5.42 2.25
C CYS A 162 5.21 -3.89 2.24
N LEU A 163 4.50 -3.33 3.22
CA LEU A 163 4.25 -1.89 3.36
C LEU A 163 5.32 -1.14 4.16
N ARG A 164 6.37 -1.84 4.62
CA ARG A 164 7.40 -1.31 5.54
C ARG A 164 6.86 -0.67 6.83
N CYS A 165 5.67 -1.09 7.25
CA CYS A 165 4.95 -0.61 8.43
C CYS A 165 5.49 -1.12 9.76
N GLU A 166 6.47 -2.04 9.73
CA GLU A 166 7.13 -2.61 10.92
C GLU A 166 6.25 -3.38 11.91
N TYR A 167 4.94 -3.56 11.68
CA TYR A 167 4.07 -4.37 12.54
C TYR A 167 4.55 -5.82 12.75
N CYS A 168 5.32 -6.35 11.80
CA CYS A 168 5.93 -7.67 11.91
C CYS A 168 7.03 -7.77 12.98
N LEU A 169 7.42 -6.66 13.61
CA LEU A 169 8.50 -6.57 14.57
C LEU A 169 8.01 -6.50 16.03
N PRO A 170 8.88 -6.79 17.02
CA PRO A 170 10.20 -7.43 16.84
C PRO A 170 10.06 -8.88 16.37
N CYS A 171 10.95 -9.30 15.46
CA CYS A 171 11.11 -10.71 15.13
C CYS A 171 11.87 -11.41 16.27
N PRO A 172 11.44 -12.57 16.78
CA PRO A 172 12.17 -13.31 17.82
C PRO A 172 13.60 -13.70 17.44
N GLN A 173 13.90 -13.73 16.14
CA GLN A 173 15.23 -14.05 15.61
C GLN A 173 16.05 -12.79 15.29
N GLY A 174 15.52 -11.59 15.54
CA GLY A 174 16.19 -10.32 15.21
C GLY A 174 16.11 -9.91 13.74
N ILE A 175 15.42 -10.68 12.89
CA ILE A 175 15.30 -10.36 11.45
C ILE A 175 14.53 -9.05 11.27
N ARG A 176 15.19 -8.08 10.63
CA ARG A 176 14.60 -6.83 10.13
C ARG A 176 13.82 -7.08 8.83
N ILE A 177 12.67 -7.73 8.96
CA ILE A 177 11.79 -8.14 7.84
C ILE A 177 11.51 -7.01 6.83
N PRO A 178 11.18 -5.77 7.25
CA PRO A 178 10.96 -4.67 6.30
C PRO A 178 12.19 -4.37 5.44
N ASP A 179 13.39 -4.44 6.01
CA ASP A 179 14.63 -4.14 5.28
C ASP A 179 15.00 -5.26 4.30
N VAL A 180 14.76 -6.52 4.67
CA VAL A 180 14.89 -7.67 3.76
C VAL A 180 14.02 -7.47 2.53
N PHE A 181 12.73 -7.18 2.72
CA PHE A 181 11.82 -6.96 1.60
C PHE A 181 12.13 -5.67 0.85
N ARG A 182 12.73 -4.66 1.49
CA ARG A 182 13.24 -3.45 0.82
C ARG A 182 14.34 -3.77 -0.17
N ALA A 183 15.34 -4.54 0.26
CA ALA A 183 16.39 -4.98 -0.63
C ALA A 183 15.80 -5.76 -1.82
N TYR A 184 14.89 -6.69 -1.57
CA TYR A 184 14.24 -7.45 -2.63
C TYR A 184 13.49 -6.58 -3.63
N ASP A 185 12.59 -5.71 -3.14
CA ASP A 185 11.76 -4.85 -4.01
C ASP A 185 12.62 -3.87 -4.82
N MET A 186 13.72 -3.37 -4.25
CA MET A 186 14.71 -2.57 -4.98
C MET A 186 15.40 -3.40 -6.07
N TYR A 187 15.86 -4.62 -5.74
CA TYR A 187 16.57 -5.48 -6.69
C TYR A 187 15.71 -5.90 -7.88
N VAL A 188 14.44 -6.26 -7.64
CA VAL A 188 13.53 -6.70 -8.72
C VAL A 188 12.92 -5.52 -9.48
N GLY A 189 12.76 -4.36 -8.83
CA GLY A 189 11.98 -3.25 -9.36
C GLY A 189 12.77 -2.05 -9.88
N TYR A 190 14.09 -1.99 -9.68
CA TYR A 190 14.94 -0.88 -10.14
C TYR A 190 15.74 -1.24 -11.41
N PRO A 191 16.17 -0.23 -12.20
CA PRO A 191 17.10 -0.41 -13.32
C PRO A 191 18.41 -1.08 -12.92
N ASP A 192 19.04 -1.79 -13.85
CA ASP A 192 20.24 -2.62 -13.59
C ASP A 192 21.40 -1.81 -12.99
N GLU A 193 21.55 -0.54 -13.38
CA GLU A 193 22.66 0.33 -12.94
C GLU A 193 22.63 0.58 -11.42
N VAL A 194 21.46 0.48 -10.79
CA VAL A 194 21.27 0.76 -9.36
C VAL A 194 20.97 -0.49 -8.52
N LYS A 195 20.87 -1.68 -9.13
CA LYS A 195 20.60 -2.94 -8.40
C LYS A 195 21.66 -3.27 -7.35
N HIS A 196 22.91 -2.86 -7.56
CA HIS A 196 24.00 -3.00 -6.58
C HIS A 196 23.67 -2.34 -5.22
N LEU A 197 22.82 -1.30 -5.17
CA LEU A 197 22.36 -0.68 -3.93
C LEU A 197 21.48 -1.63 -3.10
N ALA A 198 20.67 -2.43 -3.77
CA ALA A 198 19.82 -3.42 -3.14
C ALA A 198 20.64 -4.54 -2.49
N LEU A 199 21.69 -5.01 -3.18
CA LEU A 199 22.58 -6.06 -2.69
C LEU A 199 23.41 -5.57 -1.50
N ARG A 200 23.96 -4.35 -1.58
CA ARG A 200 24.64 -3.72 -0.41
C ARG A 200 23.73 -3.60 0.80
N LEU A 201 22.48 -3.20 0.59
CA LEU A 201 21.50 -3.14 1.68
C LEU A 201 21.26 -4.52 2.29
N TYR A 202 21.11 -5.56 1.46
CA TYR A 202 20.93 -6.92 1.93
C TYR A 202 22.15 -7.43 2.69
N GLU A 203 23.37 -7.20 2.17
CA GLU A 203 24.63 -7.58 2.81
C GLU A 203 24.83 -6.89 4.17
N ALA A 204 24.37 -5.64 4.32
CA ALA A 204 24.44 -4.89 5.57
C ALA A 204 23.49 -5.36 6.69
N LEU A 205 22.53 -6.27 6.39
CA LEU A 205 21.64 -6.82 7.41
C LEU A 205 22.43 -7.64 8.45
N GLU A 206 22.28 -7.30 9.73
CA GLU A 206 22.89 -8.03 10.85
C GLU A 206 22.40 -9.48 10.95
N VAL A 207 21.09 -9.69 10.77
CA VAL A 207 20.47 -11.02 10.77
C VAL A 207 19.84 -11.28 9.40
N LYS A 208 20.28 -12.35 8.76
CA LYS A 208 19.81 -12.77 7.44
C LYS A 208 18.49 -13.56 7.50
N PRO A 209 17.71 -13.63 6.40
CA PRO A 209 16.41 -14.30 6.36
C PRO A 209 16.43 -15.79 6.73
N GLU A 210 17.55 -16.49 6.55
CA GLU A 210 17.72 -17.92 6.84
C GLU A 210 17.60 -18.23 8.33
N ALA A 211 17.80 -17.23 9.20
CA ALA A 211 17.54 -17.34 10.63
C ALA A 211 16.04 -17.54 10.96
N CYS A 212 15.13 -17.45 9.99
CA CYS A 212 13.70 -17.57 10.22
C CYS A 212 13.28 -18.98 10.67
N ILE A 213 12.87 -19.11 11.93
CA ILE A 213 12.33 -20.36 12.50
C ILE A 213 10.85 -20.63 12.16
N LYS A 214 10.25 -19.86 11.25
CA LYS A 214 8.84 -20.00 10.80
C LYS A 214 7.79 -19.97 11.93
N CYS A 215 8.05 -19.20 13.00
CA CYS A 215 7.13 -19.11 14.15
C CYS A 215 5.75 -18.50 13.85
N GLY A 216 5.58 -17.79 12.74
CA GLY A 216 4.29 -17.21 12.31
C GLY A 216 3.85 -15.94 13.04
N THR A 217 4.58 -15.46 14.07
CA THR A 217 4.22 -14.24 14.82
C THR A 217 4.06 -13.02 13.92
N CYS A 218 4.97 -12.86 12.95
CA CYS A 218 4.94 -11.74 12.00
C CYS A 218 3.69 -11.77 11.11
N MET A 219 3.20 -12.94 10.72
CA MET A 219 2.00 -13.09 9.87
C MET A 219 0.75 -12.62 10.60
N LYS A 220 0.61 -12.97 11.89
CA LYS A 220 -0.53 -12.54 12.72
C LYS A 220 -0.63 -11.01 12.83
N ARG A 221 0.52 -10.32 12.74
CA ARG A 221 0.61 -8.86 12.83
C ARG A 221 0.65 -8.18 11.47
N CYS A 222 0.83 -8.91 10.38
CA CYS A 222 1.08 -8.30 9.07
C CYS A 222 -0.25 -7.77 8.51
N PRO A 223 -0.45 -6.44 8.42
CA PRO A 223 -1.68 -5.89 7.86
C PRO A 223 -1.75 -6.11 6.35
N ALA A 224 -0.70 -6.58 5.69
CA ALA A 224 -0.79 -6.98 4.29
C ALA A 224 -1.36 -8.42 4.19
N GLY A 225 -1.10 -9.29 5.17
CA GLY A 225 -1.45 -10.72 5.08
C GLY A 225 -0.40 -11.54 4.32
N ILE A 226 0.85 -11.06 4.27
CA ILE A 226 1.96 -11.72 3.59
C ILE A 226 2.30 -13.02 4.33
N ASN A 227 2.52 -14.10 3.59
CA ASN A 227 3.20 -15.27 4.12
C ASN A 227 4.70 -14.95 4.28
N ILE A 228 5.04 -14.20 5.33
CA ILE A 228 6.38 -13.65 5.54
C ILE A 228 7.46 -14.74 5.56
N PRO A 229 7.31 -15.89 6.27
CA PRO A 229 8.33 -16.94 6.25
C PRO A 229 8.64 -17.48 4.85
N GLU A 230 7.60 -17.64 4.02
CA GLU A 230 7.75 -18.09 2.65
C GLU A 230 8.44 -17.04 1.79
N LYS A 231 8.01 -15.78 1.90
CA LYS A 231 8.60 -14.69 1.14
C LYS A 231 10.05 -14.43 1.53
N LEU A 232 10.40 -14.55 2.82
CA LEU A 232 11.79 -14.43 3.30
C LEU A 232 12.71 -15.45 2.63
N ARG A 233 12.24 -16.70 2.48
CA ARG A 233 12.98 -17.76 1.78
C ARG A 233 13.18 -17.43 0.30
N GLU A 234 12.13 -16.98 -0.39
CA GLU A 234 12.21 -16.54 -1.78
C GLU A 234 13.21 -15.38 -1.95
N VAL A 235 13.17 -14.39 -1.05
CA VAL A 235 14.10 -13.24 -1.08
C VAL A 235 15.55 -13.69 -0.93
N ALA A 236 15.81 -14.58 0.03
CA ALA A 236 17.15 -15.14 0.24
C ALA A 236 17.67 -15.82 -1.03
N GLU A 237 16.87 -16.72 -1.61
CA GLU A 237 17.24 -17.45 -2.83
C GLU A 237 17.60 -16.51 -3.99
N VAL A 238 16.86 -15.41 -4.18
CA VAL A 238 17.13 -14.44 -5.25
C VAL A 238 18.37 -13.60 -4.97
N LEU A 239 18.46 -12.98 -3.79
CA LEU A 239 19.52 -12.00 -3.50
C LEU A 239 20.87 -12.66 -3.25
N GLU A 240 20.91 -13.83 -2.60
CA GLU A 240 22.17 -14.56 -2.41
C GLU A 240 22.76 -15.04 -3.73
N LYS A 241 21.90 -15.53 -4.64
CA LYS A 241 22.31 -15.90 -6.00
C LYS A 241 22.88 -14.71 -6.76
N ALA A 242 22.23 -13.54 -6.66
CA ALA A 242 22.71 -12.31 -7.29
C ALA A 242 24.09 -11.88 -6.76
N ILE A 243 24.28 -11.93 -5.44
CA ILE A 243 25.57 -11.61 -4.79
C ILE A 243 26.67 -12.59 -5.25
N GLN A 244 26.37 -13.88 -5.35
CA GLN A 244 27.33 -14.88 -5.83
C GLN A 244 27.73 -14.63 -7.29
N GLN A 245 26.78 -14.22 -8.13
CA GLN A 245 27.03 -13.87 -9.54
C GLN A 245 27.92 -12.63 -9.67
N GLU A 246 27.66 -11.56 -8.90
CA GLU A 246 28.52 -10.37 -8.89
C GLU A 246 29.96 -10.72 -8.45
N LYS A 247 30.11 -11.52 -7.40
CA LYS A 247 31.44 -11.97 -6.90
C LYS A 247 32.20 -12.86 -7.88
N SER A 248 31.51 -13.52 -8.81
CA SER A 248 32.14 -14.33 -9.86
C SER A 248 32.59 -13.51 -11.08
N LEU A 249 32.09 -12.28 -11.21
CA LEU A 249 32.39 -11.35 -12.30
C LEU A 249 33.44 -10.30 -11.91
N SER A 250 33.73 -10.17 -10.61
CA SER A 250 34.75 -9.29 -10.01
C SER A 250 36.07 -10.03 -9.78
#